data_AF-A0A0B1S2X1-F1
#
_entry.id   AF-A0A0B1S2X1-F1
#
_cell.length_a   1.000
_cell.length_b   1.000
_cell.length_c   1.000
_cell.angle_alpha   90.00
_cell.angle_beta   90.00
_cell.angle_gamma   90.00
#
_symmetry.space_group_name_H-M   'P 1'
#
loop_
_entity.id
_entity.type
_entity.pdbx_description
1 polymer ?
#
loop_
_entity_poly.entity_id
_entity_poly.type
_entity_poly.pdbx_seq_one_letter_code
_entity_poly.pdbx_strand_id
1 'polypeptide(L)'
;MSTIAKSSHNLTADPVVDYCAKHTIKQQPIQKELFESSMQKIPGGRMLGAPEVHTLGETLIHLINGKKILDIGTLSGASALAWALAAGEGGKVYTLDITFDKYNEIGVPIVSKDEDIFSRIITVEGPALESLDRFITEGQSGTFDFAFIDADKVVRMYVF
;
A
#
# COMPACT_ATOMS: atom_id res chain seq x y z
N MET A 1 -18.66 11.81 21.47
CA MET A 1 -17.30 11.33 21.17
C MET A 1 -17.02 11.66 19.71
N SER A 2 -15.90 12.31 19.40
CA SER A 2 -15.47 12.45 18.00
C SER A 2 -15.16 11.06 17.46
N THR A 3 -15.79 10.69 16.35
CA THR A 3 -15.46 9.45 15.66
C THR A 3 -14.11 9.65 14.98
N ILE A 4 -13.07 8.94 15.42
CA ILE A 4 -11.78 8.94 14.74
C ILE A 4 -11.98 8.25 13.39
N ALA A 5 -11.99 9.03 12.33
CA ALA A 5 -12.05 8.56 10.95
C ALA A 5 -10.67 8.69 10.29
N LYS A 6 -10.46 8.00 9.16
CA LYS A 6 -9.28 8.23 8.32
C LYS A 6 -9.16 9.72 7.99
N SER A 7 -7.94 10.28 8.04
CA SER A 7 -7.70 11.70 7.73
C SER A 7 -8.36 12.11 6.40
N SER A 8 -8.32 11.21 5.41
CA SER A 8 -8.90 11.37 4.08
C SER A 8 -10.42 11.48 4.00
N HIS A 9 -11.14 11.12 5.06
CA HIS A 9 -12.61 11.07 5.05
C HIS A 9 -13.26 12.18 5.88
N ASN A 10 -12.49 12.96 6.65
CA ASN A 10 -13.04 14.07 7.45
C ASN A 10 -11.95 15.01 8.01
N LEU A 11 -11.18 15.65 7.13
CA LEU A 11 -10.21 16.71 7.52
C LEU A 11 -10.85 17.86 8.33
N THR A 12 -12.17 18.00 8.31
CA THR A 12 -12.91 19.11 8.94
C THR A 12 -13.44 18.81 10.35
N ALA A 13 -13.34 17.58 10.87
CA ALA A 13 -14.02 17.21 12.12
C ALA A 13 -13.13 17.26 13.38
N ASP A 14 -11.81 17.08 13.27
CA ASP A 14 -10.90 17.08 14.41
C ASP A 14 -9.60 17.87 14.13
N PRO A 15 -9.37 19.01 14.81
CA PRO A 15 -8.20 19.86 14.57
C PRO A 15 -6.86 19.18 14.93
N VAL A 16 -6.87 18.16 15.80
CA VAL A 16 -5.66 17.41 16.13
C VAL A 16 -5.28 16.48 14.98
N VAL A 17 -6.26 15.82 14.37
CA VAL A 17 -6.02 14.95 13.21
C VAL A 17 -5.50 15.76 12.03
N ASP A 18 -6.09 16.94 11.77
CA ASP A 18 -5.62 17.85 10.71
C ASP A 18 -4.19 18.32 10.96
N TYR A 19 -3.87 18.74 12.19
CA TYR A 19 -2.51 19.13 12.57
C TYR A 19 -1.51 18.00 12.33
N CYS A 20 -1.80 16.79 12.82
CA CYS A 20 -0.93 15.63 12.64
C CYS A 20 -0.75 15.29 11.16
N ALA A 21 -1.83 15.29 10.37
CA ALA A 21 -1.80 15.03 8.94
C ALA A 21 -0.92 16.05 8.20
N LYS A 22 -1.15 17.34 8.46
CA LYS A 22 -0.40 18.46 7.84
C LYS A 22 1.10 18.42 8.12
N HIS A 23 1.50 17.93 9.29
CA HIS A 23 2.91 17.91 9.70
C HIS A 23 3.62 16.57 9.47
N THR A 24 2.88 15.47 9.25
CA THR A 24 3.46 14.13 9.12
C THR A 24 3.43 13.63 7.68
N ILE A 25 2.37 13.91 6.91
CA ILE A 25 2.20 13.36 5.56
C ILE A 25 3.21 14.01 4.61
N LYS A 26 4.10 13.18 4.03
CA LYS A 26 5.12 13.59 3.07
C LYS A 26 4.99 12.79 1.78
N GLN A 27 3.97 13.09 0.99
CA GLN A 27 3.73 12.39 -0.28
C GLN A 27 4.51 13.02 -1.44
N GLN A 28 5.11 12.17 -2.27
CA GLN A 28 5.61 12.54 -3.58
C GLN A 28 4.45 12.89 -4.54
N PRO A 29 4.67 13.68 -5.60
CA PRO A 29 3.63 14.05 -6.55
C PRO A 29 2.85 12.85 -7.12
N ILE A 30 3.54 11.75 -7.44
CA ILE A 30 2.93 10.52 -7.98
C ILE A 30 2.01 9.83 -6.97
N GLN A 31 2.35 9.86 -5.67
CA GLN A 31 1.51 9.30 -4.61
C GLN A 31 0.25 10.12 -4.39
N LYS A 32 0.39 11.46 -4.45
CA LYS A 32 -0.74 12.38 -4.35
C LYS A 32 -1.69 12.20 -5.53
N GLU A 33 -1.16 12.13 -6.75
CA GLU A 33 -1.96 11.89 -7.96
C GLU A 33 -2.75 10.57 -7.87
N LEU A 34 -2.08 9.48 -7.50
CA LEU A 34 -2.73 8.18 -7.34
C LEU A 34 -3.80 8.22 -6.26
N PHE A 35 -3.53 8.86 -5.14
CA PHE A 35 -4.47 9.00 -4.03
C PHE A 35 -5.73 9.75 -4.46
N GLU A 36 -5.58 10.91 -5.09
CA GLU A 36 -6.69 11.74 -5.57
C GLU A 36 -7.52 11.02 -6.64
N SER A 37 -6.86 10.38 -7.62
CA SER A 37 -7.57 9.60 -8.65
C SER A 37 -8.32 8.41 -8.05
N SER A 38 -7.75 7.76 -7.03
CA SER A 38 -8.42 6.64 -6.35
C SER A 38 -9.64 7.10 -5.55
N MET A 39 -9.54 8.23 -4.86
CA MET A 39 -10.66 8.83 -4.12
C MET A 39 -11.84 9.21 -5.02
N GLN A 40 -11.56 9.66 -6.24
CA GLN A 40 -12.60 10.05 -7.21
C GLN A 40 -13.25 8.84 -7.88
N LYS A 41 -12.47 7.83 -8.26
CA LYS A 41 -12.93 6.72 -9.12
C LYS A 41 -13.40 5.49 -8.36
N ILE A 42 -13.04 5.33 -7.09
CA ILE A 42 -13.46 4.17 -6.28
C ILE A 42 -14.69 4.57 -5.45
N PRO A 43 -15.89 4.04 -5.77
CA PRO A 43 -17.10 4.37 -5.05
C PRO A 43 -16.94 4.03 -3.57
N GLY A 44 -17.08 5.06 -2.74
CA GLY A 44 -17.06 4.91 -1.29
C GLY A 44 -15.72 5.18 -0.63
N GLY A 45 -14.58 5.22 -1.33
CA GLY A 45 -13.25 5.70 -0.86
C GLY A 45 -12.65 5.08 0.43
N ARG A 46 -13.47 4.44 1.25
CA ARG A 46 -13.23 4.02 2.64
C ARG A 46 -12.18 2.93 2.75
N MET A 47 -11.95 2.20 1.67
CA MET A 47 -10.97 1.13 1.61
C MET A 47 -9.55 1.64 1.37
N LEU A 48 -9.36 2.87 0.89
CA LEU A 48 -8.02 3.42 0.68
C LEU A 48 -7.30 3.61 2.01
N GLY A 49 -6.06 3.09 2.10
CA GLY A 49 -5.14 3.38 3.19
C GLY A 49 -5.00 4.90 3.38
N ALA A 50 -5.01 5.35 4.62
CA ALA A 50 -4.84 6.77 4.90
C ALA A 50 -3.37 7.17 4.61
N PRO A 51 -3.10 8.35 4.02
CA PRO A 51 -1.75 8.76 3.67
C PRO A 51 -0.73 8.68 4.82
N GLU A 52 -1.17 8.97 6.06
CA GLU A 52 -0.35 8.86 7.26
C GLU A 52 0.13 7.42 7.56
N VAL A 53 -0.66 6.41 7.20
CA VAL A 53 -0.28 4.99 7.35
C VAL A 53 0.83 4.64 6.35
N HIS A 54 0.74 5.14 5.13
CA HIS A 54 1.78 4.95 4.12
C HIS A 54 3.08 5.64 4.56
N THR A 55 3.01 6.90 4.99
CA THR A 55 4.22 7.63 5.46
C THR A 55 4.89 6.94 6.66
N LEU A 56 4.11 6.36 7.58
CA LEU A 56 4.68 5.56 8.67
C LEU A 56 5.39 4.30 8.12
N GLY A 57 4.73 3.54 7.25
CA GLY A 57 5.34 2.33 6.67
C GLY A 57 6.60 2.63 5.85
N GLU A 58 6.61 3.72 5.09
CA GLU A 58 7.80 4.19 4.36
C GLU A 58 8.96 4.48 5.33
N THR A 59 8.66 5.13 6.44
CA THR A 59 9.65 5.40 7.49
C THR A 59 10.20 4.09 8.07
N LEU A 60 9.34 3.10 8.35
CA LEU A 60 9.77 1.79 8.85
C LEU A 60 10.65 1.05 7.85
N ILE A 61 10.27 1.04 6.57
CA ILE A 61 11.05 0.43 5.48
C ILE A 61 12.44 1.07 5.37
N HIS A 62 12.51 2.41 5.41
CA HIS A 62 13.78 3.12 5.40
C HIS A 62 14.65 2.76 6.62
N LEU A 63 14.06 2.68 7.82
CA LEU A 63 14.79 2.38 9.05
C LEU A 63 15.39 0.97 9.06
N ILE A 64 14.69 -0.01 8.49
CA ILE A 64 15.19 -1.39 8.40
C ILE A 64 16.01 -1.66 7.14
N ASN A 65 16.17 -0.64 6.26
CA ASN A 65 16.76 -0.79 4.92
C ASN A 65 16.12 -1.94 4.12
N GLY A 66 14.79 -2.05 4.19
CA GLY A 66 14.04 -3.14 3.58
C GLY A 66 14.08 -3.07 2.06
N LYS A 67 14.29 -4.21 1.41
CA LYS A 67 14.40 -4.32 -0.05
C LYS A 67 13.37 -5.26 -0.66
N LYS A 68 12.86 -6.23 0.09
CA LYS A 68 11.83 -7.14 -0.40
C LYS A 68 10.59 -7.04 0.48
N ILE A 69 9.52 -6.51 -0.11
CA ILE A 69 8.31 -6.14 0.61
C ILE A 69 7.14 -7.01 0.15
N LEU A 70 6.34 -7.42 1.12
CA LEU A 70 5.08 -8.12 0.91
C LEU A 70 3.91 -7.17 1.24
N ASP A 71 2.99 -7.01 0.30
CA ASP A 71 1.82 -6.14 0.42
C ASP A 71 0.56 -6.97 0.10
N ILE A 72 -0.33 -7.15 1.07
CA ILE A 72 -1.52 -8.00 0.91
C ILE A 72 -2.77 -7.11 0.97
N GLY A 73 -3.46 -7.00 -0.15
CA GLY A 73 -4.55 -6.05 -0.40
C GLY A 73 -4.06 -4.84 -1.19
N THR A 74 -4.20 -4.90 -2.51
CA THR A 74 -3.64 -3.89 -3.44
C THR A 74 -4.62 -2.75 -3.69
N LEU A 75 -5.89 -3.05 -3.94
CA LEU A 75 -6.89 -2.08 -4.43
C LEU A 75 -6.38 -1.29 -5.65
N SER A 76 -6.03 -0.01 -5.50
CA SER A 76 -5.47 0.83 -6.57
C SER A 76 -3.95 0.90 -6.58
N GLY A 77 -3.27 0.20 -5.68
CA GLY A 77 -1.80 0.15 -5.57
C GLY A 77 -1.17 1.30 -4.79
N ALA A 78 -1.94 2.04 -3.99
CA ALA A 78 -1.42 3.18 -3.23
C ALA A 78 -0.37 2.77 -2.16
N SER A 79 -0.61 1.66 -1.46
CA SER A 79 0.36 1.08 -0.52
C SER A 79 1.59 0.56 -1.26
N ALA A 80 1.38 -0.26 -2.31
CA ALA A 80 2.45 -0.79 -3.15
C ALA A 80 3.39 0.29 -3.71
N LEU A 81 2.83 1.41 -4.17
CA LEU A 81 3.61 2.57 -4.63
C LEU A 81 4.46 3.19 -3.52
N ALA A 82 3.89 3.36 -2.31
CA ALA A 82 4.63 3.89 -1.17
C ALA A 82 5.80 2.96 -0.79
N TRP A 83 5.56 1.65 -0.76
CA TRP A 83 6.58 0.66 -0.47
C TRP A 83 7.70 0.64 -1.52
N ALA A 84 7.36 0.79 -2.81
CA ALA A 84 8.33 0.80 -3.89
C ALA A 84 9.23 2.04 -3.84
N LEU A 85 8.66 3.20 -3.49
CA LEU A 85 9.40 4.43 -3.26
C LEU A 85 10.35 4.30 -2.07
N ALA A 86 9.90 3.70 -0.96
CA ALA A 86 10.70 3.58 0.26
C ALA A 86 11.80 2.51 0.18
N ALA A 87 11.54 1.39 -0.51
CA ALA A 87 12.57 0.36 -0.71
C ALA A 87 13.74 0.86 -1.57
N GLY A 88 13.51 1.90 -2.37
CA GLY A 88 14.52 2.54 -3.22
C GLY A 88 15.05 1.62 -4.33
N GLU A 89 16.21 1.95 -4.87
CA GLU A 89 16.79 1.23 -6.02
C GLU A 89 16.97 -0.27 -5.72
N GLY A 90 16.58 -1.10 -6.69
CA GLY A 90 16.62 -2.57 -6.62
C GLY A 90 15.59 -3.21 -5.68
N GLY A 91 14.82 -2.42 -4.92
CA GLY A 91 13.74 -2.91 -4.09
C GLY A 91 12.63 -3.59 -4.90
N LYS A 92 11.91 -4.53 -4.30
CA LYS A 92 10.80 -5.24 -4.93
C LYS A 92 9.61 -5.30 -3.97
N VAL A 93 8.44 -4.99 -4.49
CA VAL A 93 7.17 -5.06 -3.77
C VAL A 93 6.32 -6.14 -4.41
N TYR A 94 6.07 -7.21 -3.69
CA TYR A 94 5.14 -8.25 -4.09
C TYR A 94 3.77 -7.87 -3.53
N THR A 95 2.88 -7.42 -4.41
CA THR A 95 1.55 -6.96 -4.05
C THR A 95 0.52 -8.01 -4.46
N LEU A 96 -0.30 -8.45 -3.51
CA LEU A 96 -1.23 -9.56 -3.63
C LEU A 96 -2.66 -9.03 -3.56
N ASP A 97 -3.51 -9.49 -4.47
CA ASP A 97 -4.95 -9.24 -4.44
C ASP A 97 -5.69 -10.36 -5.19
N ILE A 98 -6.97 -10.54 -4.89
CA ILE A 98 -7.82 -11.51 -5.60
C ILE A 98 -8.02 -11.06 -7.05
N THR A 99 -8.22 -9.75 -7.28
CA THR A 99 -8.27 -9.16 -8.61
C THR A 99 -7.51 -7.84 -8.65
N PHE A 100 -6.97 -7.49 -9.81
CA PHE A 100 -6.23 -6.25 -10.03
C PHE A 100 -7.03 -5.21 -10.83
N ASP A 101 -8.36 -5.33 -10.93
CA ASP A 101 -9.18 -4.46 -11.79
C ASP A 101 -8.97 -2.97 -11.48
N LYS A 102 -8.97 -2.60 -10.19
CA LYS A 102 -8.77 -1.21 -9.76
C LYS A 102 -7.32 -0.74 -9.89
N TYR A 103 -6.36 -1.63 -9.69
CA TYR A 103 -4.97 -1.33 -9.95
C TYR A 103 -4.74 -1.09 -11.44
N ASN A 104 -5.27 -1.94 -12.31
CA ASN A 104 -5.15 -1.82 -13.76
C ASN A 104 -5.87 -0.58 -14.31
N GLU A 105 -7.07 -0.27 -13.80
CA GLU A 105 -7.87 0.89 -14.22
C GLU A 105 -7.29 2.24 -13.74
N ILE A 106 -6.70 2.28 -12.53
CA ILE A 106 -6.34 3.53 -11.84
C ILE A 106 -4.83 3.62 -11.56
N GLY A 107 -4.25 2.57 -10.97
CA GLY A 107 -2.86 2.51 -10.54
C GLY A 107 -1.88 2.49 -11.70
N VAL A 108 -2.01 1.53 -12.61
CA VAL A 108 -1.09 1.32 -13.74
C VAL A 108 -0.87 2.59 -14.56
N PRO A 109 -1.91 3.32 -15.01
CA PRO A 109 -1.71 4.55 -15.81
C PRO A 109 -0.92 5.66 -15.10
N ILE A 110 -0.87 5.65 -13.77
CA ILE A 110 -0.18 6.65 -12.97
C ILE A 110 1.22 6.16 -12.60
N VAL A 111 1.34 4.94 -12.10
CA VAL A 111 2.62 4.35 -11.67
C VAL A 111 3.54 4.12 -12.86
N SER A 112 3.02 3.72 -14.02
CA SER A 112 3.81 3.46 -15.23
C SER A 112 4.47 4.72 -15.83
N LYS A 113 4.18 5.92 -15.28
CA LYS A 113 4.91 7.15 -15.65
C LYS A 113 6.36 7.13 -15.18
N ASP A 114 6.68 6.29 -14.20
CA ASP A 114 8.03 6.01 -13.73
C ASP A 114 8.32 4.52 -13.95
N GLU A 115 9.10 4.20 -14.99
CA GLU A 115 9.38 2.82 -15.39
C GLU A 115 10.17 2.04 -14.31
N ASP A 116 11.07 2.71 -13.58
CA ASP A 116 11.83 2.09 -12.49
C ASP A 116 10.88 1.69 -11.36
N ILE A 117 10.07 2.62 -10.86
CA ILE A 117 9.05 2.32 -9.84
C ILE A 117 8.11 1.22 -10.30
N PHE A 118 7.58 1.32 -11.52
CA PHE A 118 6.60 0.37 -12.03
C PHE A 118 7.17 -1.05 -12.10
N SER A 119 8.41 -1.20 -12.58
CA SER A 119 9.07 -2.51 -12.69
C SER A 119 9.34 -3.19 -11.34
N ARG A 120 9.36 -2.42 -10.24
CA ARG A 120 9.58 -2.93 -8.87
C ARG A 120 8.30 -3.47 -8.23
N ILE A 121 7.13 -3.14 -8.75
CA ILE A 121 5.84 -3.62 -8.26
C ILE A 121 5.47 -4.90 -9.01
N ILE A 122 5.52 -6.02 -8.29
CA ILE A 122 5.25 -7.36 -8.80
C ILE A 122 3.86 -7.76 -8.33
N THR A 123 2.91 -7.83 -9.27
CA THR A 123 1.55 -8.24 -8.98
C THR A 123 1.45 -9.75 -8.88
N VAL A 124 0.70 -10.21 -7.89
CA VAL A 124 0.42 -11.64 -7.65
C VAL A 124 -1.08 -11.80 -7.49
N GLU A 125 -1.73 -12.19 -8.57
CA GLU A 125 -3.19 -12.38 -8.62
C GLU A 125 -3.60 -13.75 -8.06
N GLY A 126 -4.58 -13.72 -7.16
CA GLY A 126 -5.18 -14.90 -6.56
C GLY A 126 -5.34 -14.78 -5.03
N PRO A 127 -5.84 -15.85 -4.37
CA PRO A 127 -5.97 -15.87 -2.93
C PRO A 127 -4.62 -15.69 -2.22
N ALA A 128 -4.59 -14.83 -1.21
CA ALA A 128 -3.36 -14.51 -0.50
C ALA A 128 -2.72 -15.76 0.15
N LEU A 129 -3.51 -16.62 0.80
CA LEU A 129 -3.00 -17.82 1.47
C LEU A 129 -2.32 -18.78 0.50
N GLU A 130 -2.91 -19.02 -0.67
CA GLU A 130 -2.31 -19.89 -1.70
C GLU A 130 -0.98 -19.33 -2.21
N SER A 131 -0.90 -18.00 -2.36
CA SER A 131 0.32 -17.32 -2.77
C SER A 131 1.42 -17.41 -1.70
N LEU A 132 1.04 -17.31 -0.42
CA LEU A 132 1.96 -17.45 0.72
C LEU A 132 2.48 -18.88 0.84
N ASP A 133 1.60 -19.89 0.73
CA ASP A 133 1.99 -21.30 0.70
C ASP A 133 2.96 -21.58 -0.46
N ARG A 134 2.67 -21.04 -1.64
CA ARG A 134 3.59 -21.12 -2.78
C ARG A 134 4.95 -20.51 -2.44
N PHE A 135 5.00 -19.30 -1.88
CA PHE A 135 6.26 -18.67 -1.48
C PHE A 135 7.04 -19.50 -0.45
N ILE A 136 6.36 -20.15 0.50
CA ILE A 136 7.01 -21.05 1.46
C ILE A 136 7.62 -22.25 0.72
N THR A 137 6.86 -22.89 -0.17
CA THR A 137 7.36 -24.05 -0.94
C THR A 137 8.48 -23.69 -1.93
N GLU A 138 8.51 -22.45 -2.42
CA GLU A 138 9.60 -21.87 -3.24
C GLU A 138 10.79 -21.37 -2.40
N GLY A 139 10.83 -21.67 -1.09
CA GLY A 139 11.95 -21.35 -0.22
C GLY A 139 12.09 -19.85 0.12
N GLN A 140 11.01 -19.08 0.02
CA GLN A 140 11.01 -17.64 0.31
C GLN A 140 10.76 -17.34 1.81
N SER A 141 10.68 -18.35 2.68
CA SER A 141 10.52 -18.18 4.12
C SER A 141 11.66 -17.32 4.71
N GLY A 142 11.30 -16.28 5.47
CA GLY A 142 12.27 -15.37 6.08
C GLY A 142 13.01 -14.44 5.12
N THR A 143 12.58 -14.34 3.85
CA THR A 143 13.24 -13.49 2.84
C THR A 143 12.63 -12.10 2.67
N PHE A 144 11.42 -11.87 3.19
CA PHE A 144 10.75 -10.57 3.14
C PHE A 144 11.14 -9.74 4.35
N ASP A 145 11.50 -8.48 4.12
CA ASP A 145 11.97 -7.56 5.16
C ASP A 145 10.81 -6.82 5.84
N PHE A 146 9.74 -6.59 5.09
CA PHE A 146 8.54 -5.87 5.54
C PHE A 146 7.29 -6.53 4.97
N ALA A 147 6.24 -6.62 5.79
CA ALA A 147 4.94 -7.11 5.38
C ALA A 147 3.84 -6.13 5.82
N PHE A 148 3.00 -5.71 4.88
CA PHE A 148 1.80 -4.94 5.13
C PHE A 148 0.58 -5.79 4.78
N ILE A 149 -0.33 -5.97 5.75
CA ILE A 149 -1.51 -6.81 5.58
C ILE A 149 -2.75 -5.93 5.75
N ASP A 150 -3.34 -5.53 4.62
CA ASP A 150 -4.59 -4.78 4.59
C ASP A 150 -5.70 -5.44 3.75
N ALA A 151 -5.84 -6.76 3.91
CA ALA A 151 -6.90 -7.55 3.30
C ALA A 151 -8.02 -7.94 4.29
N ASP A 152 -8.91 -8.85 3.86
CA ASP A 152 -10.02 -9.41 4.63
C ASP A 152 -9.59 -9.80 6.05
N LYS A 153 -10.35 -9.32 7.04
CA LYS A 153 -10.07 -9.51 8.47
C LYS A 153 -10.16 -10.96 8.92
N VAL A 154 -10.97 -11.80 8.27
CA VAL A 154 -11.12 -13.22 8.61
C VAL A 154 -9.85 -13.99 8.27
N VAL A 155 -9.20 -13.63 7.16
CA VAL A 155 -7.99 -14.30 6.68
C VAL A 155 -6.73 -13.88 7.47
N ARG A 156 -6.72 -12.68 8.08
CA ARG A 156 -5.55 -12.17 8.82
C ARG A 156 -5.02 -13.12 9.91
N MET A 157 -5.88 -13.90 10.55
CA MET A 157 -5.46 -14.85 11.60
C MET A 157 -4.54 -15.96 11.06
N TYR A 158 -4.64 -16.28 9.77
CA TYR A 158 -3.88 -17.37 9.13
C TYR A 158 -2.59 -16.89 8.45
N VAL A 159 -2.32 -15.59 8.45
CA VAL A 159 -1.14 -15.00 7.81
C VAL A 159 0.03 -14.84 8.80
N PHE A 160 -0.23 -14.97 10.11
CA PHE A 160 0.79 -14.89 11.18
C PHE A 160 1.30 -16.26 11.61
#